data_AF-A0A955G4G2-F1
#
_entry.id   AF-A0A955G4G2-F1
#
_cell.length_a   1.000
_cell.length_b   1.000
_cell.length_c   1.000
_cell.angle_alpha   90.00
_cell.angle_beta   90.00
_cell.angle_gamma   90.00
#
_symmetry.space_group_name_H-M   'P 1'
#
loop_
_entity.id
_entity.type
_entity.pdbx_description
1 polymer ?
#
loop_
_entity_poly.entity_id
_entity_poly.type
_entity_poly.pdbx_seq_one_letter_code
_entity_poly.pdbx_strand_id
1 'polypeptide(L)'
;MIGGEILRKPRWRRFLPRRQFASKQHVADSNVFDESFRQLMNLNITDVKTASEARKILARNSQQGLKDKISQLVLATPRAAQAQLEMDRHQGGYRNHKARLFELIEFNDIFVDTVLTLPDDMLIDFTLKIHKLMDSFCKKINCLMFTDEQFDAIVHGLSREIAVYKAVRSESGMSVVMANRVEDAHGVDMTIEDEFGRKMGIDCKTRSSFHFRLLDLKRKGVVTEEERLTAELLGYAVLTKGSQNDFVRTTLLRVSTKELGDIKDFAFLDSSRLIDLLRTAMDAQNTSRTRDIH
;
A
#
# COMPACT_ATOMS: atom_id res chain seq x y z
N MET A 1 51.63 -4.30 -1.69
CA MET A 1 51.26 -3.26 -0.70
C MET A 1 50.90 -2.01 -1.49
N ILE A 2 49.83 -1.23 -1.32
CA ILE A 2 48.57 -1.09 -0.56
C ILE A 2 47.87 0.02 -1.41
N GLY A 3 46.58 0.16 -1.65
CA GLY A 3 45.35 -0.48 -1.23
C GLY A 3 44.23 0.26 -1.97
N GLY A 4 43.30 -0.47 -2.57
CA GLY A 4 42.13 0.11 -3.22
C GLY A 4 40.98 0.18 -2.23
N GLU A 5 40.61 1.39 -1.80
CA GLU A 5 39.39 1.61 -1.02
C GLU A 5 38.17 1.23 -1.85
N ILE A 6 37.57 0.10 -1.52
CA ILE A 6 36.26 -0.31 -2.01
C ILE A 6 35.22 0.60 -1.34
N LEU A 7 34.73 1.59 -2.08
CA LEU A 7 33.54 2.36 -1.74
C LEU A 7 32.36 1.41 -1.55
N ARG A 8 32.08 1.04 -0.30
CA ARG A 8 30.91 0.26 0.09
C ARG A 8 29.66 1.12 -0.12
N LYS A 9 28.83 0.73 -1.09
CA LYS A 9 27.48 1.28 -1.27
C LYS A 9 26.64 1.07 0.01
N PRO A 10 25.82 2.04 0.43
CA PRO A 10 24.95 1.89 1.60
C PRO A 10 23.89 0.80 1.32
N ARG A 11 23.93 -0.27 2.13
CA ARG A 11 22.89 -1.30 2.17
C ARG A 11 21.66 -0.74 2.88
N TRP A 12 20.59 -0.47 2.14
CA TRP A 12 19.28 -0.13 2.70
C TRP A 12 18.70 -1.35 3.41
N ARG A 13 18.23 -1.16 4.65
CA ARG A 13 17.69 -2.23 5.51
C ARG A 13 16.25 -2.55 5.12
N ARG A 14 15.94 -3.83 4.97
CA ARG A 14 14.56 -4.35 4.88
C ARG A 14 13.76 -3.86 6.09
N PHE A 15 12.58 -3.29 5.86
CA PHE A 15 11.64 -2.94 6.92
C PHE A 15 11.00 -4.23 7.43
N LEU A 16 11.37 -4.64 8.63
CA LEU A 16 10.67 -5.67 9.39
C LEU A 16 9.87 -4.92 10.47
N PRO A 17 8.54 -5.04 10.51
CA PRO A 17 7.77 -4.51 11.64
C PRO A 17 8.30 -5.13 12.94
N ARG A 18 8.81 -4.29 13.84
CA ARG A 18 9.21 -4.75 15.18
C ARG A 18 7.98 -5.30 15.88
N ARG A 19 8.04 -6.55 16.35
CA ARG A 19 7.12 -7.09 17.38
C ARG A 19 7.19 -6.17 18.60
N GLN A 20 6.25 -5.23 18.71
CA GLN A 20 5.95 -4.58 19.98
C GLN A 20 4.69 -5.25 20.52
N PHE A 21 4.87 -5.99 21.61
CA PHE A 21 3.76 -6.32 22.50
C PHE A 21 3.30 -4.99 23.12
N ALA A 22 2.25 -4.39 22.57
CA ALA A 22 1.58 -3.26 23.18
C ALA A 22 0.66 -3.81 24.29
N SER A 23 1.02 -3.54 25.54
CA SER A 23 0.07 -3.61 26.64
C SER A 23 -1.13 -2.70 26.32
N LYS A 24 -2.34 -3.21 26.52
CA LYS A 24 -3.59 -2.45 26.37
C LYS A 24 -3.62 -1.31 27.38
N GLN A 25 -3.09 -0.14 27.01
CA GLN A 25 -3.46 1.12 27.64
C GLN A 25 -4.62 1.71 26.85
N HIS A 26 -5.78 1.82 27.48
CA HIS A 26 -6.87 2.65 26.99
C HIS A 26 -6.37 4.11 26.92
N VAL A 27 -5.99 4.56 25.73
CA VAL A 27 -5.70 5.96 25.45
C VAL A 27 -7.02 6.62 25.10
N ALA A 28 -7.39 7.70 25.77
CA ALA A 28 -8.61 8.45 25.49
C ALA A 28 -8.68 8.88 24.01
N ASP A 29 -9.68 8.37 23.30
CA ASP A 29 -9.83 8.35 21.84
C ASP A 29 -9.92 9.70 21.12
N SER A 30 -10.08 10.80 21.85
CA SER A 30 -10.27 12.13 21.25
C SER A 30 -8.97 12.95 21.11
N ASN A 31 -7.85 12.51 21.67
CA ASN A 31 -6.69 13.41 21.81
C ASN A 31 -5.67 13.32 20.68
N VAL A 32 -5.49 12.17 20.01
CA VAL A 32 -4.36 12.00 19.08
C VAL A 32 -4.47 12.85 17.80
N PHE A 33 -5.65 12.94 17.20
CA PHE A 33 -5.87 13.77 16.01
C PHE A 33 -5.77 15.26 16.34
N ASP A 34 -6.30 15.68 17.48
CA ASP A 34 -6.21 17.05 17.97
C ASP A 34 -4.75 17.43 18.32
N GLU A 35 -3.99 16.52 18.92
CA GLU A 35 -2.57 16.68 19.17
C GLU A 35 -1.78 16.84 17.87
N SER A 36 -2.02 15.97 16.87
CA SER A 36 -1.43 16.10 15.55
C SER A 36 -1.81 17.42 14.88
N PHE A 37 -3.08 17.82 14.96
CA PHE A 37 -3.53 19.12 14.43
C PHE A 37 -2.77 20.27 15.09
N ARG A 38 -2.74 20.35 16.43
CA ARG A 38 -2.01 21.40 17.15
C ARG A 38 -0.52 21.40 16.81
N GLN A 39 0.10 20.22 16.74
CA GLN A 39 1.50 20.07 16.34
C GLN A 39 1.73 20.69 14.95
N LEU A 40 0.96 20.28 13.94
CA LEU A 40 1.10 20.76 12.56
C LEU A 40 0.79 22.25 12.41
N MET A 41 -0.22 22.74 13.13
CA MET A 41 -0.62 24.14 13.07
C MET A 41 0.40 25.07 13.72
N ASN A 42 1.14 24.59 14.72
CA ASN A 42 2.22 25.36 15.36
C ASN A 42 3.55 25.34 14.59
N LEU A 43 3.72 24.46 13.60
CA LEU A 43 4.91 24.48 12.75
C LEU A 43 4.87 25.66 11.78
N ASN A 44 6.00 26.34 11.61
CA ASN A 44 6.17 27.39 10.60
C ASN A 44 6.40 26.77 9.21
N ILE A 45 5.34 26.18 8.67
CA ILE A 45 5.31 25.58 7.33
C ILE A 45 4.46 26.49 6.45
N THR A 46 5.07 26.96 5.35
CA THR A 46 4.46 27.94 4.45
C THR A 46 4.22 27.37 3.04
N ASP A 47 4.83 26.23 2.72
CA ASP A 47 4.78 25.66 1.37
C ASP A 47 5.02 24.13 1.37
N VAL A 48 4.87 23.53 0.19
CA VAL A 48 5.03 22.08 -0.05
C VAL A 48 6.45 21.59 0.25
N LYS A 49 7.47 22.43 0.04
CA LYS A 49 8.88 22.07 0.23
C LYS A 49 9.20 21.99 1.72
N THR A 50 8.79 22.99 2.49
CA THR A 50 8.93 23.04 3.95
C THR A 50 8.11 21.92 4.63
N ALA A 51 6.93 21.58 4.11
CA ALA A 51 6.16 20.42 4.58
C ALA A 51 6.93 19.10 4.38
N SER A 52 7.58 18.93 3.22
CA SER A 52 8.39 17.74 2.92
C SER A 52 9.60 17.61 3.84
N GLU A 53 10.28 18.71 4.13
CA GLU A 53 11.44 18.70 5.04
C GLU A 53 11.00 18.43 6.49
N ALA A 54 9.90 19.04 6.94
CA ALA A 54 9.32 18.74 8.25
C ALA A 54 8.97 17.26 8.39
N ARG A 55 8.40 16.64 7.34
CA ARG A 55 8.12 15.20 7.31
C ARG A 55 9.39 14.38 7.46
N LYS A 56 10.46 14.68 6.71
CA LYS A 56 11.74 13.95 6.80
C LYS A 56 12.36 14.06 8.19
N ILE A 57 12.25 15.21 8.85
CA ILE A 57 12.72 15.40 10.22
C ILE A 57 11.90 14.51 11.17
N LEU A 58 10.57 14.54 11.05
CA LEU A 58 9.67 13.73 11.86
C LEU A 58 9.92 12.21 11.67
N ALA A 59 10.15 11.79 10.43
CA ALA A 59 10.44 10.41 10.07
C ALA A 59 11.75 9.86 10.65
N ARG A 60 12.73 10.72 10.95
CA ARG A 60 14.03 10.32 11.51
C ARG A 60 13.99 10.07 13.02
N ASN A 61 12.95 10.54 13.70
CA ASN A 61 12.82 10.34 15.14
C ASN A 61 12.50 8.87 15.43
N SER A 62 13.29 8.24 16.30
CA SER A 62 13.21 6.79 16.57
C SER A 62 12.04 6.39 17.48
N GLN A 63 11.38 7.36 18.11
CA GLN A 63 10.18 7.17 18.93
C GLN A 63 8.97 7.82 18.25
N GLN A 64 8.55 7.28 17.10
CA GLN A 64 7.33 7.76 16.44
C GLN A 64 6.11 7.28 17.23
N GLY A 65 5.40 8.23 17.84
CA GLY A 65 4.07 7.97 18.40
C GLY A 65 3.00 7.96 17.32
N LEU A 66 1.77 7.55 17.68
CA LEU A 66 0.61 7.61 16.77
C LEU A 66 0.40 9.00 16.17
N LYS A 67 0.58 10.06 16.98
CA LYS A 67 0.49 11.44 16.52
C LYS A 67 1.50 11.78 15.43
N ASP A 68 2.72 11.22 15.49
CA ASP A 68 3.77 11.51 14.53
C ASP A 68 3.51 10.81 13.20
N LYS A 69 2.83 9.65 13.22
CA LYS A 69 2.38 8.96 12.00
C LYS A 69 1.27 9.72 11.29
N ILE A 70 0.25 10.17 12.04
CA ILE A 70 -0.80 11.05 11.53
C ILE A 70 -0.18 12.35 10.96
N SER A 71 0.74 12.97 11.70
CA SER A 71 1.42 14.18 11.24
C SER A 71 2.26 13.93 9.98
N GLN A 72 2.98 12.81 9.88
CA GLN A 72 3.71 12.44 8.66
C GLN A 72 2.78 12.26 7.46
N LEU A 73 1.63 11.64 7.66
CA LEU A 73 0.63 11.43 6.63
C LEU A 73 0.12 12.76 6.08
N VAL A 74 -0.25 13.69 6.97
CA VAL A 74 -0.73 15.04 6.59
C VAL A 74 0.36 15.86 5.90
N LEU A 75 1.61 15.76 6.36
CA LEU A 75 2.74 16.44 5.72
C LEU A 75 3.08 15.87 4.33
N ALA A 76 2.73 14.62 4.04
CA ALA A 76 2.91 14.01 2.73
C ALA A 76 1.83 14.43 1.72
N THR A 77 0.64 14.77 2.20
CA THR A 77 -0.54 15.07 1.37
C THR A 77 -0.31 16.11 0.27
N PRO A 78 0.32 17.27 0.50
CA PRO A 78 0.47 18.30 -0.53
C PRO A 78 1.19 17.81 -1.79
N ARG A 79 2.24 16.99 -1.62
CA ARG A 79 2.98 16.42 -2.76
C ARG A 79 2.19 15.31 -3.44
N ALA A 80 1.52 14.49 -2.66
CA ALA A 80 0.69 13.41 -3.20
C ALA A 80 -0.47 13.96 -4.03
N ALA A 81 -1.15 15.00 -3.55
CA ALA A 81 -2.21 15.70 -4.30
C ALA A 81 -1.68 16.32 -5.60
N GLN A 82 -0.52 16.99 -5.56
CA GLN A 82 0.12 17.51 -6.77
C GLN A 82 0.49 16.39 -7.76
N ALA A 83 1.04 15.28 -7.26
CA ALA A 83 1.40 14.12 -8.07
C ALA A 83 0.19 13.51 -8.76
N GLN A 84 -0.92 13.31 -8.04
CA GLN A 84 -2.16 12.78 -8.59
C GLN A 84 -2.71 13.69 -9.69
N LEU A 85 -2.79 15.00 -9.44
CA LEU A 85 -3.25 15.98 -10.42
C LEU A 85 -2.41 15.96 -11.70
N GLU A 86 -1.08 15.86 -11.58
CA GLU A 86 -0.19 15.80 -12.74
C GLU A 86 -0.35 14.50 -13.53
N MET A 87 -0.55 13.37 -12.83
CA MET A 87 -0.80 12.07 -13.46
C MET A 87 -2.14 12.03 -14.20
N ASP A 88 -3.21 12.56 -13.61
CA ASP A 88 -4.54 12.61 -14.22
C ASP A 88 -4.55 13.45 -15.50
N ARG A 89 -3.77 14.55 -15.52
CA ARG A 89 -3.60 15.41 -16.70
C ARG A 89 -2.79 14.77 -17.84
N HIS A 90 -1.97 13.76 -17.57
CA HIS A 90 -1.01 13.21 -18.53
C HIS A 90 -1.08 11.68 -18.62
N GLN A 91 -2.25 11.16 -19.01
CA GLN A 91 -2.51 9.72 -19.16
C GLN A 91 -1.56 8.99 -20.14
N GLY A 92 -0.89 9.71 -21.05
CA GLY A 92 0.06 9.17 -22.03
C GLY A 92 1.51 9.00 -21.54
N GLY A 93 1.78 9.26 -20.27
CA GLY A 93 3.14 9.30 -19.73
C GLY A 93 3.85 10.62 -19.99
N TYR A 94 4.74 11.02 -19.07
CA TYR A 94 5.43 12.30 -19.10
C TYR A 94 6.76 12.22 -18.37
N ARG A 95 7.65 13.20 -18.62
CA ARG A 95 9.07 13.19 -18.20
C ARG A 95 9.30 12.94 -16.70
N ASN A 96 8.33 13.27 -15.85
CA ASN A 96 8.42 13.13 -14.39
C ASN A 96 7.48 12.04 -13.81
N HIS A 97 6.85 11.23 -14.65
CA HIS A 97 5.89 10.20 -14.22
C HIS A 97 6.44 9.29 -13.11
N LYS A 98 7.69 8.84 -13.26
CA LYS A 98 8.34 8.00 -12.25
C LYS A 98 8.43 8.71 -10.90
N ALA A 99 8.90 9.96 -10.88
CA ALA A 99 9.02 10.72 -9.64
C ALA A 99 7.65 10.94 -8.96
N ARG A 100 6.60 11.24 -9.73
CA ARG A 100 5.23 11.41 -9.20
C ARG A 100 4.63 10.10 -8.67
N LEU A 101 4.87 8.99 -9.37
CA LEU A 101 4.51 7.66 -8.88
C LEU A 101 5.15 7.38 -7.51
N PHE A 102 6.44 7.68 -7.34
CA PHE A 102 7.11 7.49 -6.05
C PHE A 102 6.56 8.40 -4.93
N GLU A 103 6.04 9.58 -5.26
CA GLU A 103 5.39 10.46 -4.28
C GLU A 103 4.04 9.90 -3.81
N LEU A 104 3.25 9.31 -4.71
CA LEU A 104 2.01 8.63 -4.36
C LEU A 104 2.27 7.34 -3.58
N ILE A 105 3.24 6.53 -4.00
CA ILE A 105 3.64 5.33 -3.24
C ILE A 105 4.07 5.71 -1.82
N GLU A 106 4.83 6.80 -1.66
CA GLU A 106 5.22 7.27 -0.33
C GLU A 106 4.01 7.68 0.53
N PHE A 107 3.01 8.34 -0.04
CA PHE A 107 1.78 8.67 0.67
C PHE A 107 1.01 7.41 1.08
N ASN A 108 0.85 6.46 0.15
CA ASN A 108 0.19 5.19 0.38
C ASN A 108 0.89 4.38 1.48
N ASP A 109 2.22 4.27 1.44
CA ASP A 109 3.06 3.63 2.46
C ASP A 109 2.73 4.18 3.86
N ILE A 110 2.71 5.52 3.98
CA ILE A 110 2.47 6.20 5.27
C ILE A 110 1.02 6.00 5.71
N PHE A 111 0.06 6.04 4.78
CA PHE A 111 -1.35 5.80 5.07
C PHE A 111 -1.56 4.39 5.62
N VAL A 112 -1.04 3.38 4.92
CA VAL A 112 -1.13 1.96 5.32
C VAL A 112 -0.44 1.75 6.68
N ASP A 113 0.78 2.26 6.85
CA ASP A 113 1.50 2.15 8.12
C ASP A 113 0.75 2.83 9.28
N THR A 114 0.11 3.98 9.02
CA THR A 114 -0.72 4.67 10.01
C THR A 114 -1.91 3.81 10.42
N VAL A 115 -2.69 3.31 9.46
CA VAL A 115 -3.86 2.47 9.73
C VAL A 115 -3.49 1.17 10.46
N LEU A 116 -2.39 0.51 10.05
CA LEU A 116 -1.93 -0.72 10.68
C LEU A 116 -1.36 -0.52 12.10
N THR A 117 -1.02 0.72 12.48
CA THR A 117 -0.55 1.04 13.83
C THR A 117 -1.70 1.49 14.75
N LEU A 118 -2.77 2.05 14.19
CA LEU A 118 -3.89 2.57 14.97
C LEU A 118 -4.69 1.42 15.63
N PRO A 119 -5.13 1.62 16.88
CA PRO A 119 -6.17 0.80 17.50
C PRO A 119 -7.47 0.78 16.68
N ASP A 120 -8.22 -0.33 16.72
CA ASP A 120 -9.42 -0.53 15.88
C ASP A 120 -10.56 0.46 16.18
N ASP A 121 -10.71 0.90 17.44
CA ASP A 121 -11.65 1.96 17.85
C ASP A 121 -11.36 3.31 17.17
N MET A 122 -10.08 3.62 16.93
CA MET A 122 -9.68 4.82 16.21
C MET A 122 -9.93 4.75 14.70
N LEU A 123 -10.23 3.57 14.14
CA LEU A 123 -10.44 3.38 12.70
C LEU A 123 -11.85 3.75 12.21
N ILE A 124 -12.85 3.74 13.09
CA ILE A 124 -14.28 3.95 12.76
C ILE A 124 -14.52 5.25 11.98
N ASP A 125 -13.86 6.34 12.39
CA ASP A 125 -13.98 7.66 11.75
C ASP A 125 -12.65 8.13 11.14
N PHE A 126 -11.67 7.23 10.97
CA PHE A 126 -10.31 7.60 10.59
C PHE A 126 -10.29 8.37 9.27
N THR A 127 -10.99 7.88 8.25
CA THR A 127 -11.01 8.47 6.90
C THR A 127 -11.58 9.89 6.92
N LEU A 128 -12.67 10.11 7.65
CA LEU A 128 -13.30 11.42 7.81
C LEU A 128 -12.39 12.39 8.58
N LYS A 129 -11.81 11.93 9.69
CA LYS A 129 -10.93 12.75 10.55
C LYS A 129 -9.64 13.14 9.81
N ILE A 130 -9.01 12.18 9.13
CA ILE A 130 -7.77 12.43 8.41
C ILE A 130 -8.01 13.33 7.20
N HIS A 131 -9.12 13.16 6.47
CA HIS A 131 -9.47 14.03 5.34
C HIS A 131 -9.60 15.49 5.77
N LYS A 132 -10.35 15.75 6.85
CA LYS A 132 -10.49 17.11 7.42
C LYS A 132 -9.16 17.71 7.85
N LEU A 133 -8.29 16.90 8.47
CA LEU A 133 -6.97 17.34 8.92
C LEU A 133 -6.06 17.70 7.73
N MET A 134 -6.05 16.85 6.70
CA MET A 134 -5.32 17.07 5.46
C MET A 134 -5.80 18.33 4.72
N ASP A 135 -7.11 18.48 4.54
CA ASP A 135 -7.72 19.65 3.91
C ASP A 135 -7.36 20.95 4.65
N SER A 136 -7.51 20.95 5.99
CA SER A 136 -7.14 22.10 6.83
C SER A 136 -5.66 22.47 6.68
N PHE A 137 -4.78 21.46 6.61
CA PHE A 137 -3.35 21.69 6.43
C PHE A 137 -2.99 22.22 5.04
N CYS A 138 -3.56 21.63 3.97
CA CYS A 138 -3.37 22.10 2.60
C CYS A 138 -3.84 23.55 2.44
N LYS A 139 -4.98 23.92 3.04
CA LYS A 139 -5.48 25.31 3.11
C LYS A 139 -4.50 26.25 3.83
N LYS A 140 -3.95 25.83 4.98
CA LYS A 140 -2.95 26.63 5.73
C LYS A 140 -1.76 27.01 4.86
N ILE A 141 -1.26 26.08 4.05
CA ILE A 141 -0.06 26.30 3.22
C ILE A 141 -0.38 26.73 1.78
N ASN A 142 -1.64 27.06 1.50
CA ASN A 142 -2.15 27.51 0.21
C ASN A 142 -1.79 26.56 -0.96
N CYS A 143 -2.00 25.26 -0.77
CA CYS A 143 -1.82 24.26 -1.83
C CYS A 143 -3.12 23.49 -2.12
N LEU A 144 -3.14 22.81 -3.27
CA LEU A 144 -4.25 21.95 -3.64
C LEU A 144 -4.28 20.69 -2.76
N MET A 145 -5.49 20.31 -2.38
CA MET A 145 -5.82 19.03 -1.79
C MET A 145 -6.27 18.05 -2.88
N PHE A 146 -6.33 16.75 -2.59
CA PHE A 146 -7.08 15.80 -3.41
C PHE A 146 -8.54 16.29 -3.59
N THR A 147 -9.17 15.99 -4.73
CA THR A 147 -10.63 16.08 -4.80
C THR A 147 -11.27 14.99 -3.94
N ASP A 148 -12.55 15.16 -3.58
CA ASP A 148 -13.28 14.15 -2.82
C ASP A 148 -13.26 12.79 -3.55
N GLU A 149 -13.44 12.79 -4.88
CA GLU A 149 -13.39 11.55 -5.69
C GLU A 149 -12.00 10.92 -5.72
N GLN A 150 -10.94 11.74 -5.79
CA GLN A 150 -9.56 11.23 -5.74
C GLN A 150 -9.26 10.60 -4.38
N PHE A 151 -9.64 11.29 -3.30
CA PHE A 151 -9.43 10.80 -1.94
C PHE A 151 -10.22 9.51 -1.69
N ASP A 152 -11.49 9.48 -2.08
CA ASP A 152 -12.34 8.30 -1.98
C ASP A 152 -11.77 7.13 -2.78
N ALA A 153 -11.29 7.36 -4.01
CA ALA A 153 -10.67 6.31 -4.82
C ALA A 153 -9.39 5.75 -4.17
N ILE A 154 -8.54 6.61 -3.61
CA ILE A 154 -7.32 6.22 -2.88
C ILE A 154 -7.70 5.38 -1.66
N VAL A 155 -8.59 5.89 -0.80
CA VAL A 155 -9.05 5.18 0.40
C VAL A 155 -9.69 3.84 0.02
N HIS A 156 -10.48 3.80 -1.05
CA HIS A 156 -11.13 2.58 -1.52
C HIS A 156 -10.13 1.51 -1.98
N GLY A 157 -9.04 1.90 -2.65
CA GLY A 157 -7.94 1.02 -3.02
C GLY A 157 -7.20 0.51 -1.79
N LEU A 158 -6.66 1.43 -0.98
CA LEU A 158 -5.86 1.10 0.21
C LEU A 158 -6.65 0.28 1.24
N SER A 159 -7.95 0.53 1.38
CA SER A 159 -8.81 -0.24 2.30
C SER A 159 -8.82 -1.73 1.99
N ARG A 160 -8.70 -2.11 0.71
CA ARG A 160 -8.65 -3.52 0.30
C ARG A 160 -7.31 -4.14 0.59
N GLU A 161 -6.23 -3.45 0.26
CA GLU A 161 -4.87 -3.90 0.55
C GLU A 161 -4.72 -4.13 2.06
N ILE A 162 -5.11 -3.16 2.88
CA ILE A 162 -5.06 -3.25 4.34
C ILE A 162 -5.94 -4.40 4.85
N ALA A 163 -7.15 -4.57 4.31
CA ALA A 163 -8.04 -5.64 4.71
C ALA A 163 -7.48 -7.03 4.38
N VAL A 164 -6.86 -7.20 3.21
CA VAL A 164 -6.16 -8.44 2.85
C VAL A 164 -4.98 -8.68 3.79
N TYR A 165 -4.17 -7.65 4.07
CA TYR A 165 -3.07 -7.76 5.01
C TYR A 165 -3.54 -8.19 6.41
N LYS A 166 -4.57 -7.52 6.97
CA LYS A 166 -5.13 -7.85 8.30
C LYS A 166 -5.66 -9.28 8.33
N ALA A 167 -6.42 -9.70 7.30
CA ALA A 167 -6.97 -11.04 7.20
C ALA A 167 -5.89 -12.13 7.21
N VAL A 168 -4.86 -11.99 6.36
CA VAL A 168 -3.77 -12.97 6.30
C VAL A 168 -2.97 -12.99 7.58
N ARG A 169 -2.75 -11.82 8.20
CA ARG A 169 -2.03 -11.72 9.48
C ARG A 169 -2.78 -12.36 10.65
N SER A 170 -4.11 -12.42 10.59
CA SER A 170 -4.93 -13.11 11.59
C SER A 170 -5.03 -14.62 11.39
N GLU A 171 -4.66 -15.13 10.21
CA GLU A 171 -4.76 -16.55 9.88
C GLU A 171 -3.59 -17.36 10.46
N SER A 172 -3.89 -18.52 11.05
CA SER A 172 -2.85 -19.45 11.51
C SER A 172 -2.13 -20.11 10.33
N GLY A 173 -0.80 -20.19 10.40
CA GLY A 173 -0.01 -20.85 9.36
C GLY A 173 0.26 -19.99 8.12
N MET A 174 -0.08 -18.70 8.16
CA MET A 174 0.32 -17.74 7.13
C MET A 174 1.08 -16.57 7.75
N SER A 175 1.90 -15.92 6.93
CA SER A 175 2.60 -14.69 7.27
C SER A 175 2.53 -13.73 6.08
N VAL A 176 2.52 -12.43 6.39
CA VAL A 176 2.39 -11.38 5.38
C VAL A 176 3.30 -10.21 5.71
N VAL A 177 3.92 -9.67 4.66
CA VAL A 177 4.78 -8.48 4.72
C VAL A 177 4.35 -7.54 3.60
N MET A 178 4.12 -6.27 3.94
CA MET A 178 3.89 -5.23 2.92
C MET A 178 5.12 -5.13 2.01
N ALA A 179 4.90 -4.91 0.73
CA ALA A 179 5.96 -4.73 -0.24
C ALA A 179 6.83 -3.54 0.14
N ASN A 180 8.11 -3.62 -0.19
CA ASN A 180 8.96 -2.44 -0.15
C ASN A 180 8.69 -1.56 -1.39
N ARG A 181 9.14 -0.31 -1.34
CA ARG A 181 8.90 0.69 -2.40
C ARG A 181 9.35 0.27 -3.81
N VAL A 182 10.34 -0.62 -3.94
CA VAL A 182 10.78 -1.15 -5.25
C VAL A 182 9.78 -2.20 -5.76
N GLU A 183 9.29 -3.06 -4.88
CA GLU A 183 8.28 -4.07 -5.18
C GLU A 183 6.92 -3.42 -5.52
N ASP A 184 6.51 -2.39 -4.78
CA ASP A 184 5.30 -1.60 -5.06
C ASP A 184 5.40 -0.88 -6.41
N ALA A 185 6.57 -0.30 -6.74
CA ALA A 185 6.80 0.26 -8.07
C ALA A 185 6.72 -0.78 -9.21
N HIS A 186 6.82 -2.08 -8.89
CA HIS A 186 6.61 -3.20 -9.82
C HIS A 186 5.17 -3.76 -9.75
N GLY A 187 4.30 -3.18 -8.94
CA GLY A 187 2.90 -3.53 -8.77
C GLY A 187 2.68 -4.70 -7.82
N VAL A 188 3.51 -4.85 -6.79
CA VAL A 188 3.28 -5.81 -5.70
C VAL A 188 2.96 -5.02 -4.45
N ASP A 189 1.79 -5.26 -3.85
CA ASP A 189 1.37 -4.56 -2.63
C ASP A 189 1.89 -5.28 -1.38
N MET A 190 1.93 -6.61 -1.41
CA MET A 190 2.41 -7.43 -0.30
C MET A 190 2.92 -8.80 -0.76
N THR A 191 3.71 -9.44 0.10
CA THR A 191 4.10 -10.84 -0.07
C THR A 191 3.51 -11.67 1.05
N ILE A 192 2.86 -12.77 0.67
CA ILE A 192 2.32 -13.78 1.56
C ILE A 192 3.23 -15.01 1.54
N GLU A 193 3.48 -15.58 2.70
CA GLU A 193 4.21 -16.83 2.90
C GLU A 193 3.37 -17.78 3.76
N ASP A 194 3.16 -19.02 3.31
CA ASP A 194 2.43 -20.02 4.09
C ASP A 194 3.34 -20.87 4.99
N GLU A 195 2.74 -21.82 5.71
CA GLU A 195 3.42 -22.73 6.64
C GLU A 195 4.44 -23.65 5.95
N PHE A 196 4.30 -23.86 4.64
CA PHE A 196 5.23 -24.64 3.83
C PHE A 196 6.37 -23.78 3.23
N GLY A 197 6.43 -22.48 3.57
CA GLY A 197 7.43 -21.54 3.07
C GLY A 197 7.21 -21.08 1.63
N ARG A 198 6.02 -21.31 1.06
CA ARG A 198 5.67 -20.94 -0.31
C ARG A 198 5.33 -19.45 -0.35
N LYS A 199 5.95 -18.70 -1.27
CA LYS A 199 5.81 -17.24 -1.38
C LYS A 199 4.99 -16.81 -2.58
N MET A 200 4.10 -15.85 -2.37
CA MET A 200 3.26 -15.26 -3.40
C MET A 200 3.23 -13.73 -3.21
N GLY A 201 3.67 -12.98 -4.23
CA GLY A 201 3.44 -11.54 -4.30
C GLY A 201 1.98 -11.30 -4.70
N ILE A 202 1.34 -10.31 -4.10
CA ILE A 202 -0.07 -9.96 -4.34
C ILE A 202 -0.16 -8.55 -4.90
N ASP A 203 -0.96 -8.40 -5.96
CA ASP A 203 -1.43 -7.13 -6.50
C ASP A 203 -2.96 -7.06 -6.33
N CYS A 204 -3.43 -6.34 -5.31
CA CYS A 204 -4.84 -6.18 -4.98
C CYS A 204 -5.48 -5.20 -5.96
N LYS A 205 -6.56 -5.63 -6.61
CA LYS A 205 -7.36 -4.77 -7.50
C LYS A 205 -8.82 -4.79 -7.11
N THR A 206 -9.47 -3.63 -7.25
CA THR A 206 -10.93 -3.58 -7.32
C THR A 206 -11.43 -4.38 -8.52
N ARG A 207 -12.72 -4.71 -8.55
CA ARG A 207 -13.31 -5.47 -9.66
C ARG A 207 -13.08 -4.81 -11.02
N SER A 208 -13.29 -3.50 -11.14
CA SER A 208 -13.08 -2.77 -12.39
C SER A 208 -11.60 -2.70 -12.75
N SER A 209 -10.72 -2.36 -11.79
CA SER A 209 -9.28 -2.30 -12.03
C SER A 209 -8.71 -3.66 -12.43
N PHE A 210 -9.21 -4.76 -11.86
CA PHE A 210 -8.84 -6.12 -12.23
C PHE A 210 -9.20 -6.41 -13.69
N HIS A 211 -10.44 -6.12 -14.09
CA HIS A 211 -10.93 -6.31 -15.46
C HIS A 211 -10.07 -5.57 -16.50
N PHE A 212 -9.86 -4.27 -16.28
CA PHE A 212 -9.06 -3.46 -17.21
C PHE A 212 -7.60 -3.89 -17.21
N ARG A 213 -7.05 -4.31 -16.07
CA ARG A 213 -5.69 -4.84 -16.00
C ARG A 213 -5.55 -6.12 -16.82
N LEU A 214 -6.52 -7.02 -16.78
CA LEU A 214 -6.53 -8.23 -17.59
C LEU A 214 -6.63 -7.92 -19.10
N LEU A 215 -7.46 -6.96 -19.50
CA LEU A 215 -7.52 -6.49 -20.89
C LEU A 215 -6.17 -5.92 -21.37
N ASP A 216 -5.52 -5.13 -20.52
CA ASP A 216 -4.20 -4.58 -20.80
C ASP A 216 -3.13 -5.66 -20.94
N LEU A 217 -3.15 -6.68 -20.08
CA LEU A 217 -2.22 -7.81 -20.13
C LEU A 217 -2.43 -8.64 -21.41
N LYS A 218 -3.68 -8.86 -21.82
CA LYS A 218 -4.00 -9.50 -23.10
C LYS A 218 -3.49 -8.69 -24.28
N ARG A 219 -3.77 -7.38 -24.31
CA ARG A 219 -3.31 -6.48 -25.37
C ARG A 219 -1.78 -6.48 -25.50
N LYS A 220 -1.06 -6.68 -24.39
CA LYS A 220 0.41 -6.78 -24.32
C LYS A 220 0.95 -8.19 -24.59
N GLY A 221 0.10 -9.17 -24.92
CA GLY A 221 0.52 -10.56 -25.13
C GLY A 221 1.17 -11.18 -23.90
N VAL A 222 0.74 -10.77 -22.70
CA VAL A 222 1.19 -11.36 -21.42
C VAL A 222 0.33 -12.55 -21.05
N VAL A 223 -0.96 -12.49 -21.36
CA VAL A 223 -1.94 -13.57 -21.18
C VAL A 223 -2.74 -13.75 -22.46
N THR A 224 -3.21 -14.96 -22.70
CA THR A 224 -4.16 -15.31 -23.76
C THR A 224 -5.59 -14.86 -23.41
N GLU A 225 -6.51 -14.91 -24.37
CA GLU A 225 -7.93 -14.63 -24.08
C GLU A 225 -8.53 -15.67 -23.12
N GLU A 226 -8.14 -16.93 -23.24
CA GLU A 226 -8.60 -18.01 -22.38
C GLU A 226 -8.12 -17.82 -20.93
N GLU A 227 -6.85 -17.49 -20.74
CA GLU A 227 -6.31 -17.15 -19.41
C GLU A 227 -6.98 -15.92 -18.83
N ARG A 228 -7.27 -14.91 -19.66
CA ARG A 228 -8.01 -13.70 -19.26
C ARG A 228 -9.41 -14.05 -18.75
N LEU A 229 -10.16 -14.85 -19.50
CA LEU A 229 -11.52 -15.28 -19.13
C LEU A 229 -11.50 -16.18 -17.88
N THR A 230 -10.53 -17.07 -17.79
CA THR A 230 -10.33 -17.91 -16.61
C THR A 230 -10.05 -17.07 -15.37
N ALA A 231 -9.16 -16.07 -15.46
CA ALA A 231 -8.87 -15.16 -14.37
C ALA A 231 -10.11 -14.35 -13.92
N GLU A 232 -10.97 -13.94 -14.86
CA GLU A 232 -12.24 -13.28 -14.51
C GLU A 232 -13.19 -14.19 -13.73
N LEU A 233 -13.25 -15.47 -14.07
CA LEU A 233 -14.07 -16.45 -13.36
C LEU A 233 -13.50 -16.75 -11.97
N LEU A 234 -12.19 -16.95 -11.87
CA LEU A 234 -11.52 -17.33 -10.63
C LEU A 234 -11.32 -16.15 -9.67
N GLY A 235 -11.27 -14.91 -10.16
CA GLY A 235 -10.99 -13.74 -9.34
C GLY A 235 -9.51 -13.55 -9.00
N TYR A 236 -8.60 -14.28 -9.67
CA TYR A 236 -7.16 -14.04 -9.59
C TYR A 236 -6.47 -14.42 -10.90
N ALA A 237 -5.26 -13.88 -11.14
CA ALA A 237 -4.38 -14.28 -12.23
C ALA A 237 -2.94 -14.41 -11.73
N VAL A 238 -2.32 -15.57 -11.92
CA VAL A 238 -0.90 -15.78 -11.62
C VAL A 238 -0.07 -15.30 -12.81
N LEU A 239 0.74 -14.26 -12.62
CA LEU A 239 1.58 -13.69 -13.67
C LEU A 239 3.02 -14.22 -13.54
N THR A 240 3.51 -14.86 -14.59
CA THR A 240 4.82 -15.54 -14.62
C THR A 240 5.90 -14.82 -15.45
N LYS A 241 5.72 -13.56 -15.85
CA LYS A 241 6.71 -12.88 -16.73
C LYS A 241 7.91 -12.29 -15.97
N GLY A 242 9.12 -12.73 -16.36
CA GLY A 242 10.42 -12.08 -16.12
C GLY A 242 11.59 -12.88 -16.70
N SER A 243 12.60 -12.21 -17.29
CA SER A 243 13.87 -12.85 -17.67
C SER A 243 14.72 -13.13 -16.42
N GLN A 244 15.43 -14.25 -16.45
CA GLN A 244 16.40 -14.90 -15.54
C GLN A 244 16.83 -14.32 -14.15
N ASN A 245 16.53 -13.10 -13.69
CA ASN A 245 17.11 -12.59 -12.43
C ASN A 245 16.25 -11.72 -11.49
N ASP A 246 14.97 -11.41 -11.79
CA ASP A 246 14.12 -10.59 -10.90
C ASP A 246 12.69 -11.13 -10.76
N PHE A 247 12.55 -12.41 -10.44
CA PHE A 247 11.26 -13.05 -10.24
C PHE A 247 10.67 -12.69 -8.86
N VAL A 248 9.76 -11.74 -8.82
CA VAL A 248 8.61 -11.81 -7.90
C VAL A 248 7.43 -12.32 -8.73
N ARG A 249 7.01 -13.56 -8.49
CA ARG A 249 5.74 -14.05 -9.06
C ARG A 249 4.62 -13.26 -8.41
N THR A 250 3.93 -12.47 -9.21
CA THR A 250 2.84 -11.62 -8.75
C THR A 250 1.51 -12.25 -9.14
N THR A 251 0.66 -12.45 -8.15
CA THR A 251 -0.73 -12.83 -8.32
C THR A 251 -1.57 -11.57 -8.28
N LEU A 252 -2.20 -11.27 -9.40
CA LEU A 252 -3.25 -10.25 -9.46
C LEU A 252 -4.48 -10.80 -8.75
N LEU A 253 -4.98 -10.11 -7.73
CA LEU A 253 -6.09 -10.55 -6.90
C LEU A 253 -7.28 -9.59 -7.03
N ARG A 254 -8.46 -10.11 -7.38
CA ARG A 254 -9.69 -9.32 -7.39
C ARG A 254 -10.28 -9.27 -5.98
N VAL A 255 -10.23 -8.10 -5.35
CA VAL A 255 -10.85 -7.87 -4.05
C VAL A 255 -12.24 -7.26 -4.23
N SER A 256 -13.24 -8.13 -4.41
CA SER A 256 -14.64 -7.77 -4.63
C SER A 256 -15.46 -7.99 -3.36
N THR A 257 -16.10 -6.94 -2.82
CA THR A 257 -16.92 -7.05 -1.61
C THR A 257 -18.14 -7.97 -1.81
N LYS A 258 -18.65 -8.06 -3.04
CA LYS A 258 -19.72 -8.99 -3.40
C LYS A 258 -19.31 -10.46 -3.26
N GLU A 259 -18.04 -10.78 -3.53
CA GLU A 259 -17.54 -12.16 -3.56
C GLU A 259 -16.90 -12.55 -2.24
N LEU A 260 -16.04 -11.66 -1.71
CA LEU A 260 -15.18 -11.92 -0.57
C LEU A 260 -15.73 -11.40 0.76
N GLY A 261 -16.83 -10.65 0.74
CA GLY A 261 -17.43 -10.05 1.93
C GLY A 261 -17.12 -8.57 2.09
N ASP A 262 -17.89 -7.92 2.95
CA ASP A 262 -17.77 -6.48 3.17
C ASP A 262 -16.52 -6.12 3.96
N ILE A 263 -15.94 -4.98 3.61
CA ILE A 263 -14.82 -4.36 4.31
C ILE A 263 -15.37 -3.20 5.13
N LYS A 264 -15.11 -3.23 6.43
CA LYS A 264 -15.45 -2.16 7.36
C LYS A 264 -14.20 -1.83 8.17
N ASP A 265 -13.90 -0.54 8.36
CA ASP A 265 -12.79 -0.07 9.19
C ASP A 265 -11.46 -0.78 8.84
N PHE A 266 -11.22 -0.93 7.53
CA PHE A 266 -10.04 -1.58 6.95
C PHE A 266 -9.88 -3.08 7.23
N ALA A 267 -10.95 -3.77 7.63
CA ALA A 267 -10.95 -5.22 7.86
C ALA A 267 -12.14 -5.89 7.16
N PHE A 268 -11.96 -7.14 6.75
CA PHE A 268 -13.08 -7.99 6.34
C PHE A 268 -13.92 -8.33 7.57
N LEU A 269 -15.25 -8.28 7.42
CA LEU A 269 -16.16 -8.80 8.45
C LEU A 269 -16.06 -10.33 8.58
N ASP A 270 -15.84 -11.01 7.45
CA ASP A 270 -15.53 -12.43 7.36
C ASP A 270 -14.46 -12.62 6.28
N SER A 271 -13.29 -13.10 6.66
CA SER A 271 -12.15 -13.30 5.77
C SER A 271 -12.07 -14.71 5.17
N SER A 272 -12.96 -15.63 5.53
CA SER A 272 -12.82 -17.07 5.18
C SER A 272 -12.70 -17.28 3.67
N ARG A 273 -13.55 -16.61 2.88
CA ARG A 273 -13.53 -16.71 1.41
C ARG A 273 -12.25 -16.14 0.79
N LEU A 274 -11.69 -15.09 1.37
CA LEU A 274 -10.41 -14.54 0.95
C LEU A 274 -9.28 -15.55 1.21
N ILE A 275 -9.24 -16.15 2.39
CA ILE A 275 -8.21 -17.14 2.75
C ILE A 275 -8.25 -18.35 1.81
N ASP A 276 -9.45 -18.87 1.53
CA ASP A 276 -9.62 -19.99 0.59
C ASP A 276 -9.16 -19.64 -0.84
N LEU A 277 -9.49 -18.42 -1.30
CA LEU A 277 -9.04 -17.91 -2.59
C LEU A 277 -7.52 -17.80 -2.66
N LEU A 278 -6.88 -17.28 -1.60
CA LEU A 278 -5.42 -17.14 -1.52
C LEU A 278 -4.72 -18.50 -1.51
N ARG A 279 -5.25 -19.49 -0.79
CA ARG A 279 -4.75 -20.88 -0.81
C ARG A 279 -4.83 -21.46 -2.22
N THR A 280 -5.99 -21.33 -2.86
CA THR A 280 -6.21 -21.78 -4.25
C THR A 280 -5.23 -21.13 -5.23
N ALA A 281 -5.03 -19.81 -5.10
CA ALA A 281 -4.09 -19.07 -5.95
C ALA A 281 -2.63 -19.51 -5.72
N MET A 282 -2.26 -19.77 -4.47
CA MET A 282 -0.92 -20.26 -4.12
C MET A 282 -0.65 -21.66 -4.67
N ASP A 283 -1.65 -22.55 -4.63
CA ASP A 283 -1.56 -23.89 -5.21
C ASP A 283 -1.38 -23.80 -6.74
N ALA A 284 -2.17 -22.97 -7.42
CA ALA A 284 -2.05 -22.74 -8.85
C ALA A 284 -0.66 -22.21 -9.25
N GLN A 285 -0.08 -21.31 -8.45
CA GLN A 285 1.27 -20.79 -8.68
C GLN A 285 2.34 -21.89 -8.61
N ASN A 286 2.15 -22.90 -7.76
CA ASN A 286 3.08 -24.02 -7.65
C ASN A 286 2.93 -25.01 -8.81
N THR A 287 1.71 -25.32 -9.25
CA THR A 287 1.50 -26.20 -10.41
C THR A 287 2.17 -25.65 -11.67
N SER A 288 2.11 -24.33 -11.90
CA SER A 288 2.81 -23.68 -13.02
C SER A 288 4.33 -23.78 -12.92
N ARG A 289 4.92 -23.89 -11.71
CA ARG A 289 6.37 -24.09 -11.51
C ARG A 289 6.89 -25.40 -12.10
N THR A 290 6.07 -26.44 -12.07
CA THR A 290 6.43 -27.77 -12.57
C THR A 290 6.43 -27.86 -14.10
N ARG A 291 5.67 -27.00 -14.79
CA ARG A 291 5.59 -27.00 -16.26
C ARG A 291 6.73 -26.26 -16.94
N ASP A 292 7.38 -25.31 -16.25
CA ASP A 292 8.52 -24.53 -16.79
C ASP A 292 9.89 -25.25 -16.66
N ILE A 293 9.92 -26.45 -16.06
CA ILE A 293 11.16 -27.25 -15.82
C ILE A 293 11.33 -28.37 -16.86
N HIS A 294 10.37 -28.54 -17.78
CA HIS A 294 10.42 -29.50 -18.89
C HIS A 294 10.39 -28.78 -20.23
#